data_AF-A0A0B2UQY6-F1
#
_entry.id   AF-A0A0B2UQY6-F1
#
_cell.length_a   1.000
_cell.length_b   1.000
_cell.length_c   1.000
_cell.angle_alpha   90.00
_cell.angle_beta   90.00
_cell.angle_gamma   90.00
#
_symmetry.space_group_name_H-M   'P 1'
#
loop_
_entity.id
_entity.type
_entity.pdbx_description
1 polymer ?
#
loop_
_entity_poly.entity_id
_entity_poly.type
_entity_poly.pdbx_seq_one_letter_code
_entity_poly.pdbx_strand_id
1 'polypeptide(L)'
;MYWNDARAVILQLLRRIIRVDHVEEYKVPKYSEDVDEETRRVWEEGCAPKPINISQQDEESGDESPLERLRKRGKLNEVIN
;
A
#
# COMPACT_ATOMS: atom_id res chain seq x y z
N MET A 1 -21.20 -5.63 7.98
CA MET A 1 -19.90 -5.07 7.57
C MET A 1 -19.82 -5.19 6.05
N TYR A 2 -20.37 -4.21 5.35
CA TYR A 2 -20.29 -4.15 3.89
C TYR A 2 -19.05 -3.32 3.56
N TRP A 3 -17.97 -3.98 3.13
CA TRP A 3 -16.90 -3.29 2.42
C TRP A 3 -17.48 -2.92 1.06
N ASN A 4 -17.79 -1.64 0.87
CA ASN A 4 -18.36 -1.13 -0.38
C ASN A 4 -17.33 -1.27 -1.50
N ASP A 5 -17.62 -2.19 -2.40
CA ASP A 5 -16.99 -2.39 -3.70
C ASP A 5 -17.05 -1.15 -4.60
N ALA A 6 -16.19 -1.20 -5.63
CA ALA A 6 -16.22 -0.41 -6.88
C ALA A 6 -15.34 0.85 -6.98
N ARG A 7 -14.14 0.84 -6.40
CA ARG A 7 -13.07 1.74 -6.86
C ARG A 7 -11.93 0.93 -7.45
N ALA A 8 -11.96 0.75 -8.77
CA ALA A 8 -10.79 0.27 -9.51
C ALA A 8 -9.62 1.22 -9.20
N VAL A 9 -8.56 0.68 -8.60
CA VAL A 9 -7.37 1.46 -8.27
C VAL A 9 -6.47 1.46 -9.49
N ILE A 10 -6.07 2.66 -9.89
CA ILE A 10 -5.14 2.85 -11.00
C ILE A 10 -3.73 3.02 -10.43
N LEU A 11 -2.82 2.14 -10.80
CA LEU A 11 -1.40 2.23 -10.44
C LEU A 11 -0.57 2.62 -11.66
N GLN A 12 0.38 3.55 -11.46
CA GLN A 12 1.33 3.96 -12.49
C GLN A 12 2.70 3.35 -12.22
N LEU A 13 3.15 2.49 -13.14
CA LEU A 13 4.44 1.80 -13.09
C LEU A 13 5.16 2.04 -14.41
N LEU A 14 6.39 2.56 -14.35
CA LEU A 14 7.26 2.77 -15.51
C LEU A 14 6.53 3.36 -16.74
N ARG A 15 5.76 4.45 -16.53
CA ARG A 15 4.95 5.15 -17.56
C ARG A 15 3.77 4.37 -18.16
N ARG A 16 3.39 3.24 -17.57
CA ARG A 16 2.17 2.50 -17.94
C ARG A 16 1.15 2.61 -16.83
N ILE A 17 -0.11 2.58 -17.23
CA ILE A 17 -1.26 2.63 -16.33
C ILE A 17 -1.83 1.21 -16.23
N ILE A 18 -1.90 0.67 -15.02
CA ILE A 18 -2.44 -0.66 -14.74
C ILE A 18 -3.74 -0.47 -13.96
N ARG A 19 -4.80 -1.14 -14.41
CA ARG A 19 -6.06 -1.26 -13.67
C ARG A 19 -5.97 -2.43 -12.72
N VAL A 20 -6.31 -2.18 -11.45
CA VAL A 20 -6.44 -3.22 -10.44
C VAL A 20 -7.91 -3.35 -10.10
N ASP A 21 -8.48 -4.51 -10.45
CA ASP A 21 -9.83 -4.90 -10.08
C ASP A 21 -9.78 -5.77 -8.82
N HIS A 22 -10.80 -5.65 -7.96
CA HIS A 22 -10.93 -6.49 -6.78
C HIS A 22 -11.32 -7.91 -7.20
N VAL A 23 -10.74 -8.92 -6.53
CA VAL A 23 -11.07 -10.33 -6.72
C VAL A 23 -11.34 -10.92 -5.34
N GLU A 24 -12.57 -11.39 -5.13
CA GLU A 24 -13.00 -11.98 -3.85
C GLU A 24 -12.28 -13.31 -3.55
N GLU A 25 -12.00 -14.11 -4.59
CA GLU A 25 -11.36 -15.42 -4.44
C GLU A 25 -10.00 -15.44 -5.17
N TYR A 26 -8.96 -14.93 -4.48
CA TYR A 26 -7.59 -14.98 -4.98
C TYR A 26 -7.12 -16.44 -5.14
N LYS A 27 -6.63 -16.79 -6.33
CA LYS A 27 -6.08 -18.13 -6.57
C LYS A 27 -4.65 -18.21 -6.03
N VAL A 28 -4.42 -19.16 -5.12
CA VAL A 28 -3.07 -19.46 -4.62
C VAL A 28 -2.20 -19.95 -5.79
N PRO A 29 -0.96 -19.46 -5.92
CA PRO A 29 -0.01 -19.96 -6.93
C PRO A 29 0.16 -21.49 -6.83
N LYS A 30 0.33 -22.14 -7.98
CA LYS A 30 0.64 -23.59 -8.00
C LYS A 30 2.12 -23.77 -7.65
N TYR A 31 2.39 -24.51 -6.57
CA TYR A 31 3.74 -24.93 -6.23
C TYR A 31 4.15 -26.06 -7.20
N SER A 32 5.22 -25.86 -7.97
CA SER A 32 5.96 -26.98 -8.58
C SER A 32 7.01 -27.46 -7.57
N GLU A 33 7.47 -28.69 -7.65
CA GLU A 33 8.57 -29.16 -6.78
C GLU A 33 9.93 -28.60 -7.24
N ASP A 34 10.03 -28.19 -8.51
CA ASP A 34 11.25 -27.66 -9.14
C ASP A 34 11.52 -26.16 -8.86
N VAL A 35 11.07 -25.63 -7.71
CA VAL A 35 11.34 -24.22 -7.37
C VAL A 35 12.66 -24.06 -6.65
N ASP A 36 13.46 -23.12 -7.11
CA ASP A 36 14.71 -22.72 -6.47
C ASP A 36 14.51 -22.33 -5.00
N GLU A 37 15.53 -22.61 -4.18
CA GLU A 37 15.54 -22.31 -2.75
C GLU A 37 15.24 -20.83 -2.46
N GLU A 38 15.85 -19.92 -3.24
CA GLU A 38 15.65 -18.48 -3.10
C GLU A 38 14.19 -18.08 -3.35
N THR A 39 13.57 -18.66 -4.38
CA THR A 39 12.17 -18.39 -4.72
C THR A 39 11.24 -18.86 -3.61
N ARG A 40 11.51 -20.03 -3.02
CA ARG A 40 10.73 -20.55 -1.90
C ARG A 40 10.80 -19.64 -0.69
N ARG A 41 12.00 -19.15 -0.36
CA ARG A 41 12.21 -18.22 0.75
C ARG A 41 11.43 -16.92 0.57
N VAL A 42 11.40 -16.35 -0.64
CA VAL A 42 10.63 -15.13 -0.93
C VAL A 42 9.12 -15.36 -0.78
N TRP A 43 8.63 -16.55 -1.14
CA TRP A 43 7.22 -16.90 -0.95
C TRP A 43 6.83 -17.03 0.52
N GLU A 44 7.72 -17.56 1.35
CA GLU A 44 7.52 -17.70 2.79
C GLU A 44 7.64 -16.36 3.53
N GLU A 45 8.68 -15.57 3.24
CA GLU A 45 8.92 -14.28 3.89
C GLU A 45 7.95 -13.18 3.41
N GLY A 46 7.53 -13.25 2.14
CA GLY A 46 6.74 -12.21 1.47
C GLY A 46 7.60 -11.03 1.00
N CYS A 47 7.15 -10.33 -0.04
CA CYS A 47 7.85 -9.17 -0.63
C CYS A 47 7.41 -7.82 -0.02
N ALA A 48 6.44 -7.83 0.89
CA ALA A 48 5.95 -6.60 1.50
C ALA A 48 7.04 -5.99 2.41
N PRO A 49 7.22 -4.66 2.41
CA PRO A 49 8.12 -4.03 3.35
C PRO A 49 7.67 -4.33 4.79
N LYS A 50 8.64 -4.58 5.68
CA LYS A 50 8.34 -4.81 7.10
C LYS A 50 7.64 -3.55 7.66
N PRO A 51 6.55 -3.72 8.43
CA PRO A 51 5.89 -2.57 9.05
C PRO A 51 6.91 -1.82 9.91
N ILE A 52 6.90 -0.50 9.78
CA ILE A 52 7.72 0.36 10.63
C ILE A 52 7.13 0.23 12.03
N ASN A 53 7.92 -0.21 13.02
CA ASN A 53 7.50 -0.21 14.40
C ASN A 53 7.42 1.24 14.86
N ILE A 54 6.21 1.78 14.83
CA ILE A 54 5.90 3.08 15.41
C ILE A 54 5.88 2.85 16.92
N SER A 55 6.92 3.25 17.63
CA SER A 55 6.90 3.30 19.09
C SER A 55 5.71 4.18 19.51
N GLN A 56 5.00 3.82 20.58
CA GLN A 56 3.76 4.44 21.06
C GLN A 56 3.83 5.96 21.35
N GLN A 57 4.94 6.64 21.05
CA GLN A 57 5.10 8.09 21.17
C GLN A 57 4.58 8.87 19.95
N ASP A 58 4.25 8.23 18.83
CA ASP A 58 3.70 8.92 17.65
C ASP A 58 2.15 8.87 17.57
N GLU A 59 1.48 8.25 18.55
CA GLU A 59 0.01 8.10 18.55
C GLU A 59 -0.76 9.37 18.97
N GLU A 60 -0.08 10.44 19.37
CA GLU A 60 -0.72 11.74 19.72
C GLU A 60 -0.80 12.74 18.54
N SER A 61 -0.77 12.27 17.29
CA SER A 61 -1.18 13.10 16.15
C SER A 61 -2.18 12.33 15.27
N GLY A 62 -3.42 12.30 15.77
CA GLY A 62 -4.53 11.46 15.32
C GLY A 62 -4.80 11.47 13.81
N ASP A 63 -5.40 10.37 13.36
CA ASP A 63 -6.28 10.11 12.20
C ASP A 63 -6.07 10.90 10.88
N GLU A 64 -4.95 11.57 10.69
CA GLU A 64 -4.68 12.31 9.47
C GLU A 64 -3.92 11.42 8.51
N SER A 65 -4.62 11.04 7.43
CA SER A 65 -4.03 10.31 6.33
C SER A 65 -2.75 11.02 5.85
N PRO A 66 -1.74 10.30 5.32
CA PRO A 66 -0.53 10.91 4.78
C PRO A 66 -0.80 12.03 3.74
N LEU A 67 -1.93 11.96 3.02
CA LEU A 67 -2.40 13.01 2.11
C LEU A 67 -2.80 14.31 2.82
N GLU A 68 -3.36 14.22 4.02
CA GLU A 68 -3.82 15.36 4.79
C GLU A 68 -2.64 16.15 5.38
N ARG A 69 -1.60 15.44 5.82
CA ARG A 69 -0.31 16.03 6.25
C ARG A 69 0.38 16.80 5.11
N LEU A 70 0.34 16.27 3.89
CA LEU A 70 0.90 16.94 2.70
C LEU A 70 0.08 18.18 2.30
N ARG A 71 -1.25 18.11 2.36
CA ARG A 71 -2.15 19.23 2.04
C ARG A 71 -1.99 20.41 3.02
N LYS A 72 -1.68 20.13 4.28
CA LYS A 72 -1.33 21.17 5.28
C LYS A 72 0.04 21.81 5.01
N ARG A 73 1.05 21.03 4.64
CA ARG A 73 2.39 21.56 4.27
C ARG A 73 2.37 22.42 3.01
N GLY A 74 1.44 22.16 2.08
CA GLY A 74 1.26 22.95 0.85
C GLY A 74 0.62 24.33 1.04
N LYS A 75 0.18 24.70 2.26
CA LYS A 75 -0.34 26.05 2.56
C LYS A 75 0.76 26.95 3.11
N LEU A 76 1.78 27.22 2.31
CA LEU A 76 2.57 28.44 2.41
C LEU A 76 2.19 29.23 1.17
N ASN A 77 1.28 30.20 1.34
CA ASN A 77 1.09 31.42 0.55
C ASN A 77 -0.29 32.03 0.87
N GLU A 78 -0.51 32.44 2.11
CA GLU A 78 -1.57 33.42 2.44
C GLU A 78 -1.24 34.15 3.76
N VAL A 79 0.02 34.60 3.92
CA VAL A 79 0.39 35.61 4.91
C VAL A 79 1.35 36.61 4.26
N ILE A 80 1.00 37.06 3.06
CA ILE A 80 1.52 38.30 2.47
C ILE A 80 0.33 38.94 1.76
N ASN A 81 -0.38 39.81 2.46
CA ASN A 81 -1.09 40.97 1.95
C ASN A 81 -1.02 42.05 3.02
#